data_AF-A0AA51N7F6-F1
#
_entry.id   AF-A0AA51N7F6-F1
#
_cell.length_a   1.000
_cell.length_b   1.000
_cell.length_c   1.000
_cell.angle_alpha   90.00
_cell.angle_beta   90.00
_cell.angle_gamma   90.00
#
_symmetry.space_group_name_H-M   'P 1'
#
loop_
_entity.id
_entity.type
_entity.pdbx_description
1 polymer ?
#
loop_
_entity_poly.entity_id
_entity_poly.type
_entity_poly.pdbx_seq_one_letter_code
_entity_poly.pdbx_strand_id
1 'polypeptide(L)'
;MSISLKKWTHAGIAIDMDDNAKRKLFLTNVMALSLALVMIVVGLNDISNENYYASYRRMGVLIIMLFIPIFNFYRYYRLSKSILLLFPSLILLGVPILIGDFFPGQFIWFQYAAAIFCSVPFIIFEHQNDRLFIILFLVYFLTITLFIDKVLLYYSNPPEAMKELVSNFTDFKIPPLFIALFSTTTFLWYNRTNAEYERKLKQANIELEETHEELIAKNEEYEAINRNLENLVKERSRLIETKNRQIIDYANINAHKVRGPLARIMGLINISEYSQEPEELKKLFLKLKKPSQELNEIIQEINKTLDQSEEEN
;
A
#
# COMPACT_ATOMS: atom_id res chain seq x y z
N MET A 1 -18.36 -21.90 -10.01
CA MET A 1 -17.46 -22.70 -9.15
C MET A 1 -16.46 -21.86 -8.35
N SER A 2 -15.93 -20.74 -8.88
CA SER A 2 -14.94 -19.88 -8.19
C SER A 2 -15.44 -19.20 -6.90
N ILE A 3 -16.71 -18.79 -6.86
CA ILE A 3 -17.30 -18.10 -5.69
C ILE A 3 -17.45 -19.05 -4.49
N SER A 4 -17.68 -20.34 -4.72
CA SER A 4 -17.78 -21.33 -3.63
C SER A 4 -16.41 -21.58 -3.01
N LEU A 5 -15.38 -21.84 -3.83
CA LEU A 5 -14.04 -22.16 -3.34
C LEU A 5 -13.44 -21.00 -2.50
N LYS A 6 -13.68 -19.75 -2.91
CA LYS A 6 -13.24 -18.57 -2.15
C LYS A 6 -13.86 -18.49 -0.75
N LYS A 7 -15.15 -18.87 -0.61
CA LYS A 7 -15.82 -18.90 0.70
C LYS A 7 -15.19 -19.93 1.64
N TRP A 8 -14.86 -21.11 1.13
CA TRP A 8 -14.27 -22.18 1.94
C TRP A 8 -12.83 -21.88 2.35
N THR A 9 -12.02 -21.28 1.47
CA THR A 9 -10.64 -20.91 1.82
C THR A 9 -10.58 -19.77 2.85
N HIS A 10 -11.58 -18.88 2.85
CA HIS A 10 -11.68 -17.76 3.80
C HIS A 10 -12.57 -18.06 5.02
N ALA A 11 -12.98 -19.32 5.21
CA ALA A 11 -13.85 -19.69 6.32
C ALA A 11 -13.18 -19.39 7.68
N GLY A 12 -13.90 -18.67 8.55
CA GLY A 12 -13.45 -18.30 9.89
C GLY A 12 -12.58 -17.05 9.97
N ILE A 13 -12.23 -16.42 8.84
CA ILE A 13 -11.47 -15.16 8.80
C ILE A 13 -12.40 -14.01 9.17
N ALA A 14 -12.14 -13.34 10.29
CA ALA A 14 -12.87 -12.16 10.73
C ALA A 14 -12.06 -10.87 10.45
N ILE A 15 -12.77 -9.73 10.34
CA ILE A 15 -12.19 -8.43 9.94
C ILE A 15 -11.18 -7.93 10.97
N ASP A 16 -11.46 -8.17 12.25
CA ASP A 16 -10.70 -7.77 13.43
C ASP A 16 -9.44 -8.62 13.70
N MET A 17 -9.22 -9.69 12.94
CA MET A 17 -8.03 -10.53 13.13
C MET A 17 -6.76 -9.85 12.62
N ASP A 18 -5.65 -10.05 13.32
CA ASP A 18 -4.32 -9.69 12.85
C ASP A 18 -4.00 -10.37 11.51
N ASP A 19 -3.28 -9.68 10.62
CA ASP A 19 -3.02 -10.15 9.26
C ASP A 19 -2.23 -11.46 9.23
N ASN A 20 -1.33 -11.69 10.19
CA ASN A 20 -0.63 -12.96 10.31
C ASN A 20 -1.61 -14.09 10.67
N ALA A 21 -2.53 -13.85 11.60
CA ALA A 21 -3.55 -14.83 11.97
C ALA A 21 -4.49 -15.16 10.81
N LYS A 22 -4.93 -14.14 10.03
CA LYS A 22 -5.72 -14.31 8.80
C LYS A 22 -4.98 -15.20 7.79
N ARG A 23 -3.69 -14.91 7.54
CA ARG A 23 -2.84 -15.69 6.62
C ARG A 23 -2.71 -17.15 7.06
N LYS A 24 -2.42 -17.40 8.34
CA LYS A 24 -2.24 -18.76 8.87
C LYS A 24 -3.55 -19.56 8.79
N LEU A 25 -4.69 -18.91 9.02
CA LEU A 25 -6.01 -19.53 8.90
C LEU A 25 -6.34 -19.88 7.44
N PHE A 26 -6.09 -18.93 6.52
CA PHE A 26 -6.22 -19.15 5.09
C PHE A 26 -5.37 -20.34 4.62
N LEU A 27 -4.09 -20.38 5.01
CA LEU A 27 -3.19 -21.48 4.68
C LEU A 27 -3.71 -22.81 5.21
N THR A 28 -4.24 -22.85 6.44
CA THR A 28 -4.81 -24.06 7.04
C THR A 28 -5.98 -24.60 6.20
N ASN A 29 -6.90 -23.72 5.79
CA ASN A 29 -8.04 -24.10 4.93
C ASN A 29 -7.58 -24.58 3.55
N VAL A 30 -6.64 -23.86 2.93
CA VAL A 30 -6.11 -24.21 1.60
C VAL A 30 -5.39 -25.55 1.65
N MET A 31 -4.57 -25.80 2.68
CA MET A 31 -3.87 -27.08 2.85
C MET A 31 -4.84 -28.24 3.08
N ALA A 32 -5.91 -28.03 3.87
CA ALA A 32 -6.93 -29.06 4.07
C ALA A 32 -7.65 -29.40 2.75
N LEU A 33 -8.07 -28.39 1.99
CA LEU A 33 -8.77 -28.59 0.72
C LEU A 33 -7.86 -29.18 -0.37
N SER A 34 -6.58 -28.79 -0.42
CA SER A 34 -5.62 -29.39 -1.35
C SER A 34 -5.33 -30.84 -1.00
N LEU A 35 -5.19 -31.17 0.29
CA LEU A 35 -5.02 -32.55 0.73
C LEU A 35 -6.27 -33.38 0.44
N ALA A 36 -7.46 -32.84 0.66
CA ALA A 36 -8.73 -33.46 0.25
C ALA A 36 -8.75 -33.79 -1.25
N LEU A 37 -8.36 -32.84 -2.11
CA LEU A 37 -8.29 -33.07 -3.55
C LEU A 37 -7.30 -34.19 -3.91
N VAL A 38 -6.12 -34.20 -3.29
CA VAL A 38 -5.13 -35.28 -3.47
C VAL A 38 -5.70 -36.63 -3.02
N MET A 39 -6.42 -36.69 -1.90
CA MET A 39 -7.05 -37.93 -1.43
C MET A 39 -8.10 -38.47 -2.40
N ILE A 40 -8.84 -37.60 -3.11
CA ILE A 40 -9.77 -38.03 -4.16
C ILE A 40 -9.00 -38.69 -5.30
N VAL A 41 -7.98 -38.01 -5.83
CA VAL A 41 -7.19 -38.50 -6.98
C VAL A 41 -6.54 -39.85 -6.66
N VAL A 42 -5.87 -39.96 -5.51
CA VAL A 42 -5.20 -41.21 -5.14
C VAL A 42 -6.20 -42.28 -4.70
N GLY A 43 -7.32 -41.92 -4.08
CA GLY A 43 -8.38 -42.86 -3.72
C GLY A 43 -9.04 -43.51 -4.94
N LEU A 44 -9.21 -42.75 -6.04
CA LEU A 44 -9.69 -43.29 -7.32
C LEU A 44 -8.67 -44.24 -7.96
N ASN A 45 -7.38 -43.90 -7.87
CA ASN A 45 -6.30 -44.78 -8.32
C ASN A 45 -6.30 -46.11 -7.54
N ASP A 46 -6.45 -46.06 -6.21
CA ASP A 46 -6.51 -47.25 -5.38
C ASP A 46 -7.71 -48.15 -5.73
N ILE A 47 -8.89 -47.57 -6.04
CA ILE A 47 -10.06 -48.33 -6.50
C ILE A 47 -9.77 -49.01 -7.84
N SER A 48 -9.13 -48.30 -8.77
CA SER A 48 -8.76 -48.86 -10.08
C SER A 48 -7.75 -49.99 -9.97
N ASN A 49 -6.92 -50.00 -8.92
CA ASN A 49 -5.92 -51.03 -8.64
C ASN A 49 -6.41 -52.07 -7.63
N GLU A 50 -7.73 -52.14 -7.36
CA GLU A 50 -8.37 -53.08 -6.43
C GLU A 50 -7.84 -53.01 -4.98
N ASN A 51 -7.18 -51.90 -4.58
CA ASN A 51 -6.71 -51.67 -3.22
C ASN A 51 -7.76 -50.96 -2.36
N TYR A 52 -8.84 -51.68 -2.05
CA TYR A 52 -9.99 -51.13 -1.34
C TYR A 52 -9.64 -50.60 0.06
N TYR A 53 -8.76 -51.29 0.81
CA TYR A 53 -8.35 -50.85 2.15
C TYR A 53 -7.63 -49.49 2.12
N ALA A 54 -6.73 -49.27 1.15
CA ALA A 54 -6.08 -47.98 0.97
C ALA A 54 -7.09 -46.89 0.59
N SER A 55 -8.04 -47.20 -0.30
CA SER A 55 -9.08 -46.26 -0.69
C SER A 55 -9.96 -45.83 0.48
N TYR A 56 -10.40 -46.77 1.33
CA TYR A 56 -11.21 -46.44 2.52
C TYR A 56 -10.46 -45.53 3.50
N ARG A 57 -9.16 -45.74 3.72
CA ARG A 57 -8.33 -44.84 4.54
C ARG A 57 -8.27 -43.43 3.97
N ARG A 58 -8.06 -43.29 2.66
CA ARG A 58 -8.03 -41.99 1.98
C ARG A 58 -9.38 -41.28 2.00
N MET A 59 -10.48 -42.02 1.89
CA MET A 59 -11.82 -41.49 2.05
C MET A 59 -12.05 -40.96 3.48
N GLY A 60 -11.56 -41.68 4.50
CA GLY A 60 -11.57 -41.20 5.89
C GLY A 60 -10.83 -39.87 6.06
N VAL A 61 -9.62 -39.76 5.50
CA VAL A 61 -8.85 -38.49 5.53
C VAL A 61 -9.59 -37.38 4.78
N LEU A 62 -10.13 -37.66 3.59
CA LEU A 62 -10.90 -36.71 2.79
C LEU A 62 -12.04 -36.11 3.60
N ILE A 63 -12.86 -36.94 4.24
CA ILE A 63 -14.00 -36.49 5.04
C ILE A 63 -13.53 -35.55 6.16
N ILE A 64 -12.49 -35.93 6.91
CA ILE A 64 -11.96 -35.11 8.00
C ILE A 64 -11.42 -33.77 7.47
N MET A 65 -10.71 -33.77 6.34
CA MET A 65 -10.17 -32.54 5.74
C MET A 65 -11.27 -31.55 5.33
N LEU A 66 -12.42 -32.04 4.86
CA LEU A 66 -13.57 -31.19 4.54
C LEU A 66 -14.20 -30.52 5.77
N PHE A 67 -14.05 -31.11 6.96
CA PHE A 67 -14.53 -30.51 8.21
C PHE A 67 -13.62 -29.40 8.74
N ILE A 68 -12.36 -29.30 8.29
CA ILE A 68 -11.42 -28.30 8.81
C ILE A 68 -11.88 -26.85 8.59
N PRO A 69 -12.31 -26.44 7.38
CA PRO A 69 -12.87 -25.11 7.19
C PRO A 69 -14.13 -24.85 8.05
N ILE A 70 -14.91 -25.88 8.34
CA ILE A 70 -16.11 -25.79 9.20
C ILE A 70 -15.69 -25.52 10.65
N PHE A 71 -14.70 -26.25 11.19
CA PHE A 71 -14.16 -25.96 12.52
C PHE A 71 -13.59 -24.54 12.62
N ASN A 72 -12.93 -24.08 11.55
CA ASN A 72 -12.43 -22.71 11.46
C ASN A 72 -13.54 -21.67 11.43
N PHE A 73 -14.66 -21.95 10.75
CA PHE A 73 -15.86 -21.11 10.80
C PHE A 73 -16.41 -20.95 12.23
N TYR A 74 -16.41 -22.02 13.03
CA TYR A 74 -16.78 -21.99 14.44
C TYR A 74 -15.67 -21.51 15.40
N ARG A 75 -14.59 -20.91 14.86
CA ARG A 75 -13.46 -20.33 15.62
C ARG A 75 -12.64 -21.33 16.43
N TYR A 76 -12.72 -22.63 16.14
CA TYR A 76 -11.88 -23.67 16.75
C TYR A 76 -10.51 -23.79 16.06
N TYR A 77 -9.76 -22.68 16.00
CA TYR A 77 -8.55 -22.56 15.16
C TYR A 77 -7.39 -23.47 15.56
N ARG A 78 -7.16 -23.66 16.87
CA ARG A 78 -6.08 -24.54 17.33
C ARG A 78 -6.42 -26.00 17.09
N LEU A 79 -7.67 -26.37 17.37
CA LEU A 79 -8.17 -27.73 17.18
C LEU A 79 -8.10 -28.13 15.70
N SER A 80 -8.52 -27.24 14.79
CA SER A 80 -8.47 -27.52 13.35
C SER A 80 -7.05 -27.76 12.84
N LYS A 81 -6.07 -26.96 13.27
CA LYS A 81 -4.64 -27.14 12.96
C LYS A 81 -4.09 -28.46 13.52
N SER A 82 -4.47 -28.81 14.75
CA SER A 82 -4.10 -30.09 15.35
C SER A 82 -4.72 -31.27 14.60
N ILE A 83 -5.99 -31.16 14.18
CA ILE A 83 -6.67 -32.18 13.38
C ILE A 83 -5.97 -32.35 12.02
N LEU A 84 -5.60 -31.26 11.35
CA LEU A 84 -4.88 -31.25 10.07
C LEU A 84 -3.58 -32.07 10.13
N LEU A 85 -2.84 -31.99 11.23
CA LEU A 85 -1.56 -32.67 11.38
C LEU A 85 -1.70 -34.10 11.90
N LEU A 86 -2.55 -34.31 12.91
CA LEU A 86 -2.61 -35.57 13.64
C LEU A 86 -3.42 -36.64 12.89
N PHE A 87 -4.61 -36.32 12.40
CA PHE A 87 -5.52 -37.33 11.86
C PHE A 87 -5.05 -37.94 10.54
N PRO A 88 -4.57 -37.16 9.55
CA PRO A 88 -4.04 -37.76 8.32
C PRO A 88 -2.85 -38.69 8.60
N SER A 89 -1.94 -38.31 9.51
CA SER A 89 -0.80 -39.15 9.86
C SER A 89 -1.23 -40.43 10.57
N LEU A 90 -2.15 -40.36 11.54
CA LEU A 90 -2.67 -41.54 12.22
C LEU A 90 -3.43 -42.49 11.28
N ILE A 91 -4.25 -41.94 10.38
CA ILE A 91 -5.05 -42.77 9.46
C ILE A 91 -4.16 -43.40 8.38
N LEU A 92 -3.27 -42.63 7.75
CA LEU A 92 -2.46 -43.11 6.64
C LEU A 92 -1.29 -43.99 7.08
N LEU A 93 -0.70 -43.72 8.26
CA LEU A 93 0.46 -44.44 8.76
C LEU A 93 0.06 -45.51 9.80
N GLY A 94 -0.90 -45.20 10.69
CA GLY A 94 -1.25 -46.06 11.81
C GLY A 94 -2.21 -47.20 11.45
N VAL A 95 -3.27 -46.91 10.69
CA VAL A 95 -4.28 -47.93 10.32
C VAL A 95 -3.71 -49.12 9.56
N PRO A 96 -2.78 -48.96 8.59
CA PRO A 96 -2.12 -50.11 7.96
C PRO A 96 -1.44 -51.05 8.95
N ILE A 97 -0.79 -50.49 9.98
CA ILE A 97 -0.09 -51.25 11.03
C ILE A 97 -1.09 -52.01 11.90
N LEU A 98 -2.22 -51.39 12.22
CA LEU A 98 -3.27 -51.99 13.06
C LEU A 98 -4.00 -53.14 12.36
N ILE A 99 -4.25 -53.02 11.06
CA ILE A 99 -5.00 -54.01 10.28
C ILE A 99 -4.06 -55.07 9.68
N GLY A 100 -2.74 -54.83 9.70
CA GLY A 100 -1.74 -55.71 9.10
C GLY A 100 -1.62 -55.59 7.58
N ASP A 101 -2.02 -54.45 7.01
CA ASP A 101 -2.03 -54.17 5.57
C ASP A 101 -0.66 -53.63 5.12
N PHE A 102 0.32 -54.54 4.98
CA PHE A 102 1.72 -54.19 4.70
C PHE A 102 2.09 -54.33 3.22
N PHE A 103 2.74 -53.30 2.69
CA PHE A 103 3.37 -53.34 1.37
C PHE A 103 4.81 -52.83 1.44
N PRO A 104 5.77 -53.41 0.68
CA PRO A 104 7.17 -53.00 0.71
C PRO A 104 7.39 -51.49 0.51
N GLY A 105 6.56 -50.86 -0.34
CA GLY A 105 6.63 -49.42 -0.57
C GLY A 105 6.41 -48.56 0.69
N GLN A 106 5.62 -49.03 1.67
CA GLN A 106 5.28 -48.27 2.88
C GLN A 106 6.51 -47.95 3.74
N PHE A 107 7.49 -48.84 3.79
CA PHE A 107 8.75 -48.62 4.51
C PHE A 107 9.47 -47.36 4.01
N ILE A 108 9.38 -47.07 2.72
CA ILE A 108 9.97 -45.89 2.10
C ILE A 108 9.03 -44.69 2.33
N TRP A 109 7.84 -44.70 1.73
CA TRP A 109 7.04 -43.48 1.64
C TRP A 109 6.52 -42.96 2.99
N PHE A 110 6.32 -43.82 4.00
CA PHE A 110 5.93 -43.37 5.35
C PHE A 110 6.97 -42.42 5.97
N GLN A 111 8.26 -42.69 5.77
CA GLN A 111 9.34 -41.87 6.32
C GLN A 111 9.41 -40.51 5.64
N TYR A 112 9.31 -40.50 4.31
CA TYR A 112 9.32 -39.26 3.53
C TYR A 112 8.08 -38.41 3.79
N ALA A 113 6.91 -39.03 3.93
CA ALA A 113 5.70 -38.32 4.33
C ALA A 113 5.91 -37.64 5.68
N ALA A 114 6.30 -38.38 6.73
CA ALA A 114 6.55 -37.82 8.05
C ALA A 114 7.62 -36.71 8.03
N ALA A 115 8.69 -36.89 7.25
CA ALA A 115 9.76 -35.90 7.10
C ALA A 115 9.27 -34.57 6.54
N ILE A 116 8.41 -34.59 5.51
CA ILE A 116 7.81 -33.37 4.94
C ILE A 116 6.91 -32.68 5.97
N PHE A 117 6.12 -33.47 6.72
CA PHE A 117 5.22 -32.95 7.75
C PHE A 117 5.94 -32.30 8.93
N CYS A 118 7.24 -32.55 9.17
CA CYS A 118 8.04 -31.81 10.16
C CYS A 118 8.03 -30.29 9.95
N SER A 119 7.92 -29.84 8.69
CA SER A 119 7.95 -28.42 8.35
C SER A 119 6.60 -27.72 8.48
N VAL A 120 5.49 -28.45 8.37
CA VAL A 120 4.13 -27.89 8.33
C VAL A 120 3.74 -27.13 9.61
N PRO A 121 4.09 -27.57 10.84
CA PRO A 121 3.80 -26.82 12.05
C PRO A 121 4.29 -25.36 12.01
N PHE A 122 5.46 -25.11 11.43
CA PHE A 122 6.01 -23.75 11.28
C PHE A 122 5.21 -22.89 10.30
N ILE A 123 4.53 -23.53 9.34
CA ILE A 123 3.70 -22.85 8.34
C ILE A 123 2.35 -22.46 8.94
N ILE A 124 1.72 -23.29 9.77
CA ILE A 124 0.33 -23.08 10.20
C ILE A 124 0.18 -22.49 11.61
N PHE A 125 1.15 -22.72 12.50
CA PHE A 125 1.11 -22.17 13.85
C PHE A 125 1.82 -20.82 13.95
N GLU A 126 1.38 -20.01 14.90
CA GLU A 126 2.00 -18.72 15.17
C GLU A 126 3.16 -18.90 16.16
N HIS A 127 4.35 -18.41 15.79
CA HIS A 127 5.56 -18.67 16.56
C HIS A 127 5.50 -18.12 18.00
N GLN A 128 4.83 -16.98 18.20
CA GLN A 128 4.73 -16.33 19.51
C GLN A 128 3.73 -17.04 20.43
N ASN A 129 2.57 -17.44 19.90
CA ASN A 129 1.45 -17.93 20.69
C ASN A 129 1.41 -19.47 20.81
N ASP A 130 1.92 -20.20 19.81
CA ASP A 130 1.72 -21.64 19.68
C ASP A 130 3.06 -22.43 19.70
N ARG A 131 4.12 -21.87 20.31
CA ARG A 131 5.46 -22.48 20.36
C ARG A 131 5.47 -23.92 20.88
N LEU A 132 4.66 -24.20 21.91
CA LEU A 132 4.52 -25.55 22.47
C LEU A 132 3.99 -26.55 21.43
N PHE A 133 2.96 -26.18 20.67
CA PHE A 133 2.38 -27.03 19.63
C PHE A 133 3.38 -27.29 18.50
N ILE A 134 4.14 -26.26 18.09
CA ILE A 134 5.20 -26.41 17.08
C ILE A 134 6.22 -27.45 17.52
N ILE A 135 6.74 -27.34 18.74
CA ILE A 135 7.73 -28.28 19.27
C ILE A 135 7.13 -29.68 19.40
N LEU A 136 5.91 -29.80 19.93
CA LEU A 136 5.23 -31.09 20.10
C LEU A 136 5.05 -31.81 18.76
N PHE A 137 4.53 -31.13 17.73
CA PHE A 137 4.33 -31.75 16.42
C PHE A 137 5.65 -32.03 15.69
N LEU A 138 6.66 -31.16 15.85
CA LEU A 138 8.00 -31.42 15.31
C LEU A 138 8.60 -32.70 15.90
N VAL A 139 8.54 -32.85 17.22
CA VAL A 139 9.03 -34.05 17.91
C VAL A 139 8.23 -35.27 17.45
N TYR A 140 6.90 -35.17 17.39
CA TYR A 140 6.03 -36.25 16.92
C TYR A 140 6.42 -36.74 15.52
N PHE A 141 6.55 -35.85 14.53
CA PHE A 141 6.90 -36.25 13.16
C PHE A 141 8.34 -36.73 13.05
N LEU A 142 9.29 -36.14 13.78
CA LEU A 142 10.67 -36.59 13.82
C LEU A 142 10.78 -38.01 14.42
N THR A 143 10.03 -38.30 15.48
CA THR A 143 9.95 -39.64 16.06
C THR A 143 9.38 -40.63 15.05
N ILE A 144 8.32 -40.28 14.32
CA ILE A 144 7.79 -41.14 13.26
C ILE A 144 8.86 -41.40 12.18
N THR A 145 9.50 -40.36 11.65
CA THR A 145 10.57 -40.52 10.63
C THR A 145 11.70 -41.45 11.11
N LEU A 146 12.09 -41.35 12.38
CA LEU A 146 13.16 -42.15 12.95
C LEU A 146 12.79 -43.62 13.21
N PHE A 147 11.55 -43.89 13.64
CA PHE A 147 11.20 -45.19 14.22
C PHE A 147 10.14 -45.98 13.44
N ILE A 148 9.47 -45.40 12.45
CA ILE A 148 8.34 -46.06 11.77
C ILE A 148 8.72 -47.38 11.09
N ASP A 149 9.92 -47.47 10.53
CA ASP A 149 10.47 -48.70 9.95
C ASP A 149 10.66 -49.80 10.98
N LYS A 150 11.14 -49.50 12.19
CA LYS A 150 11.28 -50.49 13.26
C LYS A 150 9.93 -51.04 13.68
N VAL A 151 8.92 -50.17 13.73
CA VAL A 151 7.52 -50.57 13.98
C VAL A 151 7.04 -51.48 12.85
N LEU A 152 7.28 -51.11 11.59
CA LEU A 152 6.90 -51.94 10.44
C LEU A 152 7.63 -53.30 10.43
N LEU A 153 8.92 -53.34 10.72
CA LEU A 153 9.69 -54.59 10.82
C LEU A 153 9.22 -55.50 11.95
N TYR A 154 8.70 -54.92 13.04
CA TYR A 154 8.18 -55.70 14.16
C TYR A 154 6.86 -56.39 13.82
N TYR A 155 5.96 -55.70 13.11
CA TYR A 155 4.63 -56.22 12.79
C TYR A 155 4.55 -56.94 11.44
N SER A 156 5.52 -56.75 10.54
CA SER A 156 5.53 -57.36 9.22
C SER A 156 6.77 -58.22 9.00
N ASN A 157 6.69 -59.16 8.06
CA ASN A 157 7.81 -60.02 7.68
C ASN A 157 8.17 -59.76 6.22
N PRO A 158 8.84 -58.62 5.91
CA PRO A 158 9.09 -58.22 4.54
C PRO A 158 10.16 -59.12 3.88
N PRO A 159 10.29 -59.08 2.55
CA PRO A 159 11.35 -59.80 1.84
C PRO A 159 12.74 -59.44 2.35
N GLU A 160 13.69 -60.38 2.26
CA GLU A 160 15.04 -60.22 2.83
C GLU A 160 15.78 -59.01 2.27
N ALA A 161 15.66 -58.75 0.98
CA ALA A 161 16.23 -57.55 0.34
C ALA A 161 15.73 -56.24 0.97
N MET A 162 14.48 -56.22 1.48
CA MET A 162 13.95 -55.05 2.17
C MET A 162 14.50 -54.94 3.59
N LYS A 163 14.69 -56.06 4.29
CA LYS A 163 15.33 -56.06 5.61
C LYS A 163 16.77 -55.55 5.54
N GLU A 164 17.51 -55.99 4.52
CA GLU A 164 18.88 -55.52 4.25
C GLU A 164 18.90 -54.00 3.99
N LEU A 165 18.01 -53.51 3.11
CA LEU A 165 17.89 -52.08 2.82
C LEU A 165 17.58 -51.25 4.08
N VAL A 166 16.59 -51.67 4.87
CA VAL A 166 16.17 -50.97 6.09
C VAL A 166 17.27 -51.01 7.17
N SER A 167 18.09 -52.07 7.20
CA SER A 167 19.18 -52.21 8.17
C SER A 167 20.33 -51.22 7.93
N ASN A 168 20.53 -50.80 6.68
CA ASN A 168 21.54 -49.82 6.34
C ASN A 168 21.07 -48.40 6.70
N PHE A 169 21.46 -47.95 7.89
CA PHE A 169 21.07 -46.64 8.41
C PHE A 169 21.43 -45.49 7.47
N THR A 170 22.61 -45.52 6.84
CA THR A 170 23.08 -44.43 5.98
C THR A 170 22.16 -44.25 4.79
N ASP A 171 21.95 -45.31 4.01
CA ASP A 171 21.21 -45.21 2.75
C ASP A 171 19.71 -45.03 2.99
N PHE A 172 19.20 -45.58 4.08
CA PHE A 172 17.77 -45.57 4.36
C PHE A 172 17.31 -44.37 5.20
N LYS A 173 18.08 -43.95 6.22
CA LYS A 173 17.66 -42.91 7.17
C LYS A 173 18.16 -41.51 6.86
N ILE A 174 19.34 -41.37 6.25
CA ILE A 174 19.87 -40.02 5.97
C ILE A 174 18.97 -39.24 5.01
N PRO A 175 18.46 -39.82 3.89
CA PRO A 175 17.64 -39.06 2.95
C PRO A 175 16.37 -38.42 3.55
N PRO A 176 15.49 -39.14 4.27
CA PRO A 176 14.31 -38.52 4.86
C PRO A 176 14.66 -37.54 6.00
N LEU A 177 15.72 -37.80 6.78
CA LEU A 177 16.19 -36.85 7.80
C LEU A 177 16.73 -35.56 7.18
N PHE A 178 17.46 -35.68 6.07
CA PHE A 178 17.94 -34.54 5.31
C PHE A 178 16.77 -33.72 4.78
N ILE A 179 15.73 -34.36 4.21
CA ILE A 179 14.51 -33.66 3.78
C ILE A 179 13.80 -32.98 4.95
N ALA A 180 13.68 -33.64 6.09
CA ALA A 180 13.07 -33.05 7.28
C ALA A 180 13.82 -31.80 7.74
N LEU A 181 15.16 -31.88 7.84
CA LEU A 181 16.01 -30.77 8.24
C LEU A 181 15.96 -29.64 7.20
N PHE A 182 16.19 -29.95 5.93
CA PHE A 182 16.24 -28.98 4.84
C PHE A 182 14.90 -28.25 4.65
N SER A 183 13.78 -28.99 4.66
CA SER A 183 12.45 -28.38 4.56
C SER A 183 12.17 -27.50 5.78
N THR A 184 12.44 -27.99 6.99
CA THR A 184 12.20 -27.23 8.22
C THR A 184 13.02 -25.94 8.28
N THR A 185 14.32 -25.99 7.96
CA THR A 185 15.16 -24.79 7.94
C THR A 185 14.73 -23.81 6.86
N THR A 186 14.40 -24.29 5.67
CA THR A 186 13.89 -23.46 4.56
C THR A 186 12.60 -22.75 4.94
N PHE A 187 11.61 -23.46 5.50
CA PHE A 187 10.34 -22.87 5.90
C PHE A 187 10.48 -21.94 7.11
N LEU A 188 11.39 -22.24 8.04
CA LEU A 188 11.71 -21.34 9.15
C LEU A 188 12.29 -20.02 8.66
N TRP A 189 13.28 -20.10 7.75
CA TRP A 189 13.89 -18.93 7.15
C TRP A 189 12.85 -18.11 6.35
N TYR A 190 12.06 -18.77 5.51
CA TYR A 190 10.99 -18.13 4.75
C TYR A 190 10.00 -17.40 5.65
N ASN A 191 9.49 -18.04 6.70
CA ASN A 191 8.54 -17.39 7.62
C ASN A 191 9.16 -16.17 8.34
N ARG A 192 10.45 -16.26 8.73
CA ARG A 192 11.16 -15.14 9.37
C ARG A 192 11.33 -13.96 8.41
N THR A 193 11.82 -14.24 7.20
CA THR A 193 12.00 -13.24 6.14
C THR A 193 10.67 -12.58 5.78
N ASN A 194 9.59 -13.36 5.66
CA ASN A 194 8.27 -12.82 5.34
C ASN A 194 7.74 -11.89 6.45
N ALA A 195 7.97 -12.25 7.72
CA ALA A 195 7.61 -11.38 8.84
C ALA A 195 8.40 -10.06 8.86
N GLU A 196 9.64 -10.05 8.37
CA GLU A 196 10.44 -8.82 8.22
C GLU A 196 9.89 -7.94 7.09
N TYR A 197 9.57 -8.53 5.94
CA TYR A 197 8.95 -7.78 4.83
C TYR A 197 7.60 -7.18 5.20
N GLU A 198 6.77 -7.89 5.97
CA GLU A 198 5.50 -7.36 6.47
C GLU A 198 5.71 -6.14 7.37
N ARG A 199 6.74 -6.15 8.23
CA ARG A 199 7.08 -4.98 9.06
C ARG A 199 7.56 -3.80 8.23
N LYS A 200 8.44 -4.03 7.26
CA LYS A 200 8.94 -2.98 6.35
C LYS A 200 7.81 -2.36 5.55
N LEU A 201 6.89 -3.19 5.04
CA LEU A 201 5.72 -2.71 4.28
C LEU A 201 4.81 -1.85 5.16
N LYS A 202 4.56 -2.28 6.41
CA LYS A 202 3.77 -1.48 7.35
C LYS A 202 4.42 -0.14 7.66
N GLN A 203 5.74 -0.11 7.86
CA GLN A 203 6.47 1.12 8.12
C GLN A 203 6.45 2.07 6.91
N ALA A 204 6.66 1.55 5.70
CA ALA A 204 6.59 2.34 4.48
C ALA A 204 5.19 2.93 4.23
N ASN A 205 4.12 2.19 4.59
CA ASN A 205 2.75 2.72 4.49
C ASN A 205 2.51 3.88 5.47
N ILE A 206 3.02 3.79 6.71
CA ILE A 206 2.91 4.88 7.69
C ILE A 206 3.66 6.12 7.19
N GLU A 207 4.90 5.96 6.72
CA GLU A 207 5.70 7.06 6.18
C GLU A 207 5.04 7.70 4.94
N LEU A 208 4.40 6.88 4.10
CA LEU A 208 3.64 7.36 2.94
C LEU A 208 2.41 8.18 3.35
N GLU A 209 1.68 7.75 4.38
CA GLU A 209 0.55 8.50 4.94
C GLU A 209 1.01 9.83 5.53
N GLU A 210 2.08 9.85 6.32
CA GLU A 210 2.65 11.08 6.89
C GLU A 210 3.11 12.06 5.80
N THR A 211 3.82 11.57 4.77
CA THR A 211 4.25 12.38 3.62
C THR A 211 3.05 12.93 2.84
N HIS A 212 1.98 12.14 2.72
CA HIS A 212 0.77 12.56 2.04
C HIS A 212 0.07 13.71 2.78
N GLU A 213 -0.02 13.63 4.10
CA GLU A 213 -0.56 14.70 4.93
C GLU A 213 0.28 15.98 4.84
N GLU A 214 1.61 15.87 4.87
CA GLU A 214 2.50 17.02 4.70
C GLU A 214 2.30 17.68 3.31
N LEU A 215 2.18 16.88 2.26
CA LEU A 215 1.93 17.37 0.91
C LEU A 215 0.61 18.14 0.81
N ILE A 216 -0.46 17.65 1.44
CA ILE A 216 -1.75 18.33 1.49
C ILE A 216 -1.61 19.69 2.18
N ALA A 217 -0.97 19.72 3.36
CA ALA A 217 -0.76 20.96 4.11
C ALA A 217 0.07 21.97 3.30
N LYS A 218 1.11 21.51 2.61
CA LYS A 218 1.91 22.36 1.72
C LYS A 218 1.12 22.88 0.53
N ASN A 219 0.26 22.06 -0.07
CA ASN A 219 -0.59 22.49 -1.16
C ASN A 219 -1.60 23.56 -0.72
N GLU A 220 -2.19 23.41 0.47
CA GLU A 220 -3.07 24.43 1.04
C GLU A 220 -2.33 25.76 1.30
N GLU A 221 -1.09 25.69 1.80
CA GLU A 221 -0.21 26.86 1.98
C GLU A 221 0.08 27.54 0.62
N TYR A 222 0.45 26.76 -0.40
CA TYR A 222 0.67 27.28 -1.76
C TYR A 222 -0.57 27.94 -2.34
N GLU A 223 -1.74 27.34 -2.19
CA GLU A 223 -2.99 27.93 -2.65
C GLU A 223 -3.32 29.24 -1.92
N ALA A 224 -3.07 29.31 -0.61
CA ALA A 224 -3.27 30.53 0.16
C ALA A 224 -2.33 31.66 -0.30
N ILE A 225 -1.06 31.35 -0.54
CA ILE A 225 -0.08 32.29 -1.10
C ILE A 225 -0.52 32.74 -2.49
N ASN A 226 -0.94 31.81 -3.36
CA ASN A 226 -1.37 32.14 -4.71
C ASN A 226 -2.58 33.08 -4.71
N ARG A 227 -3.61 32.79 -3.90
CA ARG A 227 -4.78 33.69 -3.72
C ARG A 227 -4.37 35.08 -3.25
N ASN A 228 -3.40 35.17 -2.32
CA ASN A 228 -2.91 36.45 -1.84
C ASN A 228 -2.16 37.23 -2.95
N LEU A 229 -1.32 36.55 -3.71
CA LEU A 229 -0.62 37.14 -4.85
C LEU A 229 -1.59 37.63 -5.92
N GLU A 230 -2.62 36.86 -6.26
CA GLU A 230 -3.67 37.27 -7.20
C GLU A 230 -4.39 38.54 -6.74
N ASN A 231 -4.73 38.63 -5.44
CA ASN A 231 -5.33 39.82 -4.86
C ASN A 231 -4.41 41.04 -4.95
N LEU A 232 -3.13 40.86 -4.59
CA LEU A 232 -2.13 41.93 -4.64
C LEU A 232 -1.90 42.41 -6.08
N VAL A 233 -1.81 41.49 -7.04
CA VAL A 233 -1.69 41.81 -8.47
C VAL A 233 -2.90 42.60 -8.93
N LYS A 234 -4.11 42.20 -8.56
CA LYS A 234 -5.35 42.93 -8.90
C LYS A 234 -5.37 44.34 -8.31
N GLU A 235 -5.00 44.49 -7.04
CA GLU A 235 -4.92 45.79 -6.36
C GLU A 235 -3.90 46.71 -7.05
N ARG A 236 -2.68 46.22 -7.30
CA ARG A 236 -1.63 46.97 -7.99
C ARG A 236 -2.04 47.34 -9.42
N SER A 237 -2.71 46.42 -10.12
CA SER A 237 -3.18 46.68 -11.49
C SER A 237 -4.23 47.79 -11.52
N ARG A 238 -5.17 47.81 -10.56
CA ARG A 238 -6.16 48.88 -10.43
C ARG A 238 -5.53 50.22 -10.08
N LEU A 239 -4.53 50.23 -9.20
CA LEU A 239 -3.78 51.45 -8.87
C LEU A 239 -3.05 51.98 -10.11
N ILE A 240 -2.36 51.11 -10.85
CA ILE A 240 -1.65 51.49 -12.08
C ILE A 240 -2.64 52.05 -13.11
N GLU A 241 -3.79 51.42 -13.31
CA GLU A 241 -4.81 51.90 -14.24
C GLU A 241 -5.32 53.30 -13.86
N THR A 242 -5.55 53.52 -12.55
CA THR A 242 -5.96 54.82 -12.01
C THR A 242 -4.91 55.89 -12.25
N LYS A 243 -3.64 55.60 -11.91
CA LYS A 243 -2.52 56.52 -12.14
C LYS A 243 -2.29 56.80 -13.63
N ASN A 244 -2.45 55.80 -14.49
CA ASN A 244 -2.33 55.96 -15.94
C ASN A 244 -3.41 56.90 -16.48
N ARG A 245 -4.67 56.74 -16.06
CA ARG A 245 -5.77 57.64 -16.42
C ARG A 245 -5.46 59.08 -16.00
N GLN A 246 -4.96 59.28 -14.77
CA GLN A 246 -4.56 60.60 -14.28
C GLN A 246 -3.49 61.25 -15.15
N ILE A 247 -2.45 60.50 -15.56
CA ILE A 247 -1.39 61.01 -16.45
C ILE A 247 -1.98 61.44 -17.80
N ILE A 248 -2.90 60.66 -18.37
CA ILE A 248 -3.57 60.98 -19.63
C ILE A 248 -4.37 62.29 -19.50
N ASP A 249 -5.15 62.44 -18.43
CA ASP A 249 -5.93 63.66 -18.18
C ASP A 249 -5.00 64.88 -18.03
N TYR A 250 -3.88 64.70 -17.33
CA TYR A 250 -2.84 65.72 -17.19
C TYR A 250 -2.23 66.14 -18.53
N ALA A 251 -1.86 65.17 -19.36
CA ALA A 251 -1.28 65.42 -20.67
C ALA A 251 -2.26 66.19 -21.56
N ASN A 252 -3.55 65.85 -21.51
CA ASN A 252 -4.62 66.54 -22.24
C ASN A 252 -4.79 67.99 -21.77
N ILE A 253 -4.85 68.22 -20.46
CA ILE A 253 -4.96 69.58 -19.89
C ILE A 253 -3.75 70.42 -20.30
N ASN A 254 -2.54 69.86 -20.18
CA ASN A 254 -1.32 70.58 -20.53
C ASN A 254 -1.26 70.92 -22.04
N ALA A 255 -1.63 69.97 -22.91
CA ALA A 255 -1.62 70.17 -24.36
C ALA A 255 -2.66 71.19 -24.84
N HIS A 256 -3.87 71.20 -24.29
CA HIS A 256 -4.99 72.00 -24.80
C HIS A 256 -5.28 73.26 -23.96
N LYS A 257 -5.30 73.14 -22.64
CA LYS A 257 -5.70 74.25 -21.76
C LYS A 257 -4.52 75.14 -21.38
N VAL A 258 -3.34 74.59 -21.10
CA VAL A 258 -2.16 75.38 -20.68
C VAL A 258 -1.45 76.03 -21.88
N ARG A 259 -1.27 75.28 -22.97
CA ARG A 259 -0.54 75.76 -24.15
C ARG A 259 -1.19 76.96 -24.84
N GLY A 260 -2.53 77.05 -24.83
CA GLY A 260 -3.30 78.14 -25.44
C GLY A 260 -3.05 79.54 -24.85
N PRO A 261 -3.28 79.78 -23.55
CA PRO A 261 -2.95 81.04 -22.89
C PRO A 261 -1.44 81.32 -22.92
N LEU A 262 -0.58 80.30 -22.75
CA LEU A 262 0.86 80.48 -22.82
C LEU A 262 1.32 80.99 -24.20
N ALA A 263 0.83 80.40 -25.30
CA ALA A 263 1.13 80.86 -26.65
C ALA A 263 0.63 82.29 -26.89
N ARG A 264 -0.54 82.66 -26.35
CA ARG A 264 -1.07 84.04 -26.40
C ARG A 264 -0.19 85.03 -25.63
N ILE A 265 0.28 84.66 -24.43
CA ILE A 265 1.21 85.47 -23.64
C ILE A 265 2.51 85.67 -24.42
N MET A 266 3.13 84.59 -24.89
CA MET A 266 4.37 84.63 -25.67
C MET A 266 4.21 85.47 -26.94
N GLY A 267 3.10 85.34 -27.66
CA GLY A 267 2.81 86.15 -28.84
C GLY A 267 2.66 87.64 -28.52
N LEU A 268 1.96 87.99 -27.44
CA LEU A 268 1.80 89.39 -27.00
C LEU A 268 3.12 90.00 -26.52
N ILE A 269 3.97 89.23 -25.83
CA ILE A 269 5.33 89.66 -25.45
C ILE A 269 6.16 89.91 -26.71
N ASN A 270 6.19 88.97 -27.65
CA ASN A 270 6.95 89.10 -28.89
C ASN A 270 6.51 90.33 -29.70
N ILE A 271 5.20 90.61 -29.81
CA ILE A 271 4.70 91.82 -30.48
C ILE A 271 5.11 93.10 -29.73
N SER A 272 5.14 93.05 -28.39
CA SER A 272 5.53 94.22 -27.58
C SER A 272 7.00 94.62 -27.77
N GLU A 273 7.88 93.68 -28.12
CA GLU A 273 9.30 93.95 -28.40
C GLU A 273 9.51 94.79 -29.67
N TYR A 274 8.53 94.81 -30.59
CA TYR A 274 8.60 95.56 -31.86
C TYR A 274 7.79 96.87 -31.84
N SER A 275 7.05 97.17 -30.77
CA SER A 275 6.21 98.36 -30.68
C SER A 275 7.00 99.53 -30.06
N GLN A 276 7.04 100.66 -30.77
CA GLN A 276 7.77 101.87 -30.33
C GLN A 276 6.87 102.93 -29.70
N GLU A 277 5.54 102.74 -29.73
CA GLU A 277 4.57 103.68 -29.14
C GLU A 277 4.22 103.30 -27.69
N PRO A 278 4.42 104.22 -26.72
CA PRO A 278 4.10 103.97 -25.30
C PRO A 278 2.64 103.60 -25.03
N GLU A 279 1.71 104.19 -25.79
CA GLU A 279 0.28 103.92 -25.68
C GLU A 279 -0.10 102.53 -26.23
N GLU A 280 0.61 102.03 -27.24
CA GLU A 280 0.39 100.69 -27.80
C GLU A 280 0.94 99.60 -26.87
N LEU A 281 2.14 99.82 -26.30
CA LEU A 281 2.72 98.99 -25.25
C LEU A 281 1.79 98.85 -24.04
N LYS A 282 1.19 99.96 -23.58
CA LYS A 282 0.23 99.97 -22.48
C LYS A 282 -1.02 99.14 -22.80
N LYS A 283 -1.52 99.18 -24.04
CA LYS A 283 -2.64 98.35 -24.50
C LYS A 283 -2.27 96.86 -24.59
N LEU A 284 -1.06 96.51 -25.04
CA LEU A 284 -0.57 95.12 -25.09
C LEU A 284 -0.41 94.55 -23.67
N PHE A 285 0.11 95.34 -22.73
CA PHE A 285 0.23 94.96 -21.32
C PHE A 285 -1.13 94.71 -20.67
N LEU A 286 -2.13 95.56 -20.97
CA LEU A 286 -3.51 95.34 -20.54
C LEU A 286 -4.09 94.04 -21.12
N LYS A 287 -3.73 93.68 -22.36
CA LYS A 287 -4.17 92.44 -23.01
C LYS A 287 -3.48 91.19 -22.47
N LEU A 288 -2.27 91.28 -21.91
CA LEU A 288 -1.59 90.17 -21.23
C LEU A 288 -2.30 89.72 -19.95
N LYS A 289 -3.00 90.64 -19.29
CA LYS A 289 -3.68 90.36 -18.01
C LYS A 289 -4.64 89.19 -18.11
N LYS A 290 -5.46 89.15 -19.17
CA LYS A 290 -6.48 88.11 -19.37
C LYS A 290 -5.90 86.70 -19.54
N PRO A 291 -5.00 86.41 -20.51
CA PRO A 291 -4.42 85.08 -20.65
C PRO A 291 -3.54 84.67 -19.46
N SER A 292 -2.91 85.61 -18.74
CA SER A 292 -2.18 85.31 -17.49
C SER A 292 -3.12 84.89 -16.36
N GLN A 293 -4.30 85.52 -16.25
CA GLN A 293 -5.34 85.11 -15.31
C GLN A 293 -5.92 83.74 -15.67
N GLU A 294 -6.25 83.53 -16.95
CA GLU A 294 -6.74 82.24 -17.44
C GLU A 294 -5.72 81.10 -17.20
N LEU A 295 -4.42 81.35 -17.42
CA LEU A 295 -3.37 80.39 -17.11
C LEU A 295 -3.28 80.08 -15.62
N ASN A 296 -3.36 81.09 -14.77
CA ASN A 296 -3.33 80.91 -13.32
C ASN A 296 -4.55 80.12 -12.81
N GLU A 297 -5.74 80.36 -13.37
CA GLU A 297 -6.95 79.59 -13.09
C GLU A 297 -6.80 78.12 -13.48
N ILE A 298 -6.22 77.84 -14.66
CA ILE A 298 -5.96 76.47 -15.13
C ILE A 298 -4.94 75.77 -14.21
N ILE A 299 -3.87 76.46 -13.78
CA ILE A 299 -2.88 75.91 -12.83
C ILE A 299 -3.53 75.59 -11.48
N GLN A 300 -4.44 76.45 -10.99
CA GLN A 300 -5.19 76.20 -9.75
C GLN A 300 -6.16 75.02 -9.89
N GLU A 301 -6.83 74.87 -11.04
CA GLU A 301 -7.70 73.72 -11.34
C GLU A 301 -6.88 72.41 -11.33
N ILE A 302 -5.69 72.42 -11.94
CA ILE A 302 -4.76 71.28 -11.99
C ILE A 302 -4.30 70.86 -10.57
N ASN A 303 -3.83 71.83 -9.76
CA ASN A 303 -3.36 71.54 -8.40
C ASN A 303 -4.49 71.02 -7.50
N LYS A 304 -5.71 71.57 -7.64
CA LYS A 304 -6.86 71.10 -6.87
C LYS A 304 -7.27 69.67 -7.22
N THR A 305 -7.12 69.29 -8.49
CA THR A 305 -7.39 67.92 -8.96
C THR A 305 -6.32 66.92 -8.48
N LEU A 306 -5.06 67.37 -8.31
CA LEU A 306 -3.99 66.58 -7.69
C LEU A 306 -4.24 66.33 -6.21
N ASP A 307 -4.49 67.38 -5.43
CA ASP A 307 -4.63 67.27 -3.97
C ASP A 307 -5.80 66.35 -3.58
N GLN A 308 -6.92 66.45 -4.31
CA GLN A 308 -8.08 65.57 -4.11
C GLN A 308 -7.80 64.10 -4.45
N SER A 309 -6.83 63.82 -5.33
CA SER A 309 -6.48 62.46 -5.74
C SER A 309 -5.35 61.84 -4.91
N GLU A 310 -4.66 62.62 -4.08
CA GLU A 310 -3.76 62.12 -3.03
C GLU A 310 -4.51 61.74 -1.75
N GLU A 311 -5.65 62.39 -1.44
CA GLU A 311 -6.47 62.10 -0.25
C GLU A 311 -7.39 60.87 -0.39
N GLU A 312 -7.68 60.40 -1.61
CA GLU A 312 -8.52 59.22 -1.89
C GLU A 312 -7.73 57.89 -2.00
N ASN A 313 -6.38 57.91 -1.92
CA ASN A 313 -5.52 56.72 -1.90
C ASN A 313 -5.07 56.37 -0.47
#